data_AF-A0AA96MU30-F1
#
_entry.id   AF-A0AA96MU30-F1
#
_cell.length_a   1.000
_cell.length_b   1.000
_cell.length_c   1.000
_cell.angle_alpha   90.00
_cell.angle_beta   90.00
_cell.angle_gamma   90.00
#
_symmetry.space_group_name_H-M   'P 1'
#
loop_
_entity.id
_entity.type
_entity.pdbx_description
1 polymer ?
#
loop_
_entity_poly.entity_id
_entity_poly.type
_entity_poly.pdbx_seq_one_letter_code
_entity_poly.pdbx_strand_id
1 'polypeptide(L)' 'MGAKKNPVIEKARKEGYETGFILGQKFGTNAAMNLFASRFEGLDKVKGIGPKTMELIVNHFGKQYFEKVE' A
#
# COMPACT_ATOMS: atom_id res chain seq x y z
N MET A 1 19.44 -23.26 -33.00
CA MET A 1 20.08 -22.22 -32.15
C MET A 1 19.12 -21.04 -32.09
N GLY A 2 18.52 -20.76 -30.92
CA GLY A 2 17.52 -19.69 -30.78
C GLY A 2 18.14 -18.33 -31.09
N ALA A 3 17.48 -17.54 -31.93
CA ALA A 3 17.92 -16.20 -32.29
C ALA A 3 18.23 -15.39 -31.02
N LYS A 4 19.47 -14.88 -30.92
CA LYS A 4 19.92 -14.04 -29.80
C LYS A 4 18.96 -12.86 -29.69
N LYS A 5 18.21 -12.76 -28.60
CA LYS A 5 17.28 -11.65 -28.38
C LYS A 5 18.08 -10.34 -28.44
N ASN A 6 17.53 -9.36 -29.15
CA ASN A 6 18.18 -8.06 -29.29
C ASN A 6 18.35 -7.42 -27.89
N PRO A 7 19.58 -7.11 -27.46
CA PRO A 7 19.86 -6.61 -26.11
C PRO A 7 19.14 -5.28 -25.81
N VAL A 8 18.88 -4.45 -26.83
CA VAL A 8 18.13 -3.20 -26.68
C VAL A 8 16.68 -3.48 -26.30
N ILE A 9 16.05 -4.46 -26.94
CA ILE A 9 14.66 -4.85 -26.67
C ILE A 9 14.55 -5.49 -25.29
N GLU A 10 15.53 -6.29 -24.88
CA GLU A 10 15.53 -6.90 -23.55
C GLU A 10 15.69 -5.86 -22.43
N LYS A 11 16.55 -4.85 -22.65
CA LYS A 11 16.72 -3.73 -21.73
C LYS A 11 15.43 -2.91 -21.58
N ALA A 12 14.83 -2.49 -22.69
CA ALA A 12 13.56 -1.75 -22.66
C ALA A 12 12.42 -2.53 -21.98
N ARG A 13 12.39 -3.87 -22.13
CA ARG A 13 11.42 -4.73 -21.45
C ARG A 13 11.62 -4.76 -19.93
N LYS A 14 12.86 -4.83 -19.47
CA LYS A 14 13.19 -4.80 -18.03
C LYS A 14 12.85 -3.45 -17.42
N GLU A 15 13.25 -2.37 -18.06
CA GLU A 15 12.97 -1.00 -17.62
C GLU A 15 11.46 -0.71 -17.58
N GLY A 16 10.71 -1.14 -18.61
CA GLY A 16 9.25 -1.03 -18.63
C GLY A 16 8.56 -1.84 -17.52
N TYR A 17 9.06 -3.04 -17.23
CA TYR A 17 8.56 -3.86 -16.13
C TYR A 17 8.83 -3.22 -14.77
N GLU A 18 10.05 -2.75 -14.52
CA GLU A 18 10.42 -2.08 -13.26
C GLU A 18 9.60 -0.81 -13.05
N THR A 19 9.46 0.01 -14.09
CA THR A 19 8.65 1.23 -14.03
C THR A 19 7.19 0.91 -13.74
N GLY A 20 6.61 -0.08 -14.43
CA GLY A 20 5.23 -0.51 -14.21
C GLY A 20 5.02 -1.11 -12.82
N PHE A 21 6.00 -1.84 -12.30
CA PHE A 21 5.97 -2.41 -10.97
C PHE A 21 6.00 -1.33 -9.89
N ILE A 22 6.91 -0.34 -10.00
CA ILE A 22 6.99 0.79 -9.06
C ILE A 22 5.69 1.59 -9.08
N LEU A 23 5.16 1.86 -10.27
CA LEU A 23 3.91 2.59 -10.43
C LEU A 23 2.73 1.82 -9.81
N GLY A 24 2.63 0.52 -10.11
CA GLY A 24 1.61 -0.37 -9.56
C GLY A 24 1.69 -0.49 -8.04
N GLN A 25 2.90 -0.56 -7.48
CA GLN A 25 3.12 -0.55 -6.04
C GLN A 25 2.63 0.76 -5.42
N LYS A 26 3.01 1.92 -5.99
CA LYS A 26 2.60 3.23 -5.48
C LYS A 26 1.07 3.41 -5.49
N PHE A 27 0.42 3.05 -6.60
CA PHE A 27 -1.05 3.13 -6.71
C PHE A 27 -1.77 2.10 -5.83
N GLY A 28 -1.25 0.87 -5.77
CA GLY A 28 -1.78 -0.20 -4.92
C GLY A 28 -1.69 0.15 -3.44
N THR A 29 -0.57 0.71 -2.99
CA THR A 29 -0.39 1.19 -1.62
C THR A 29 -1.39 2.29 -1.29
N ASN A 30 -1.56 3.30 -2.14
CA ASN A 30 -2.55 4.36 -1.90
C ASN A 30 -3.99 3.81 -1.82
N ALA A 31 -4.37 2.90 -2.73
CA ALA A 31 -5.69 2.28 -2.70
C ALA A 31 -5.91 1.45 -1.43
N ALA A 32 -4.90 0.68 -1.01
CA ALA A 32 -4.94 -0.09 0.23
C ALA A 32 -5.06 0.83 1.45
N MET A 33 -4.27 1.91 1.52
CA MET A 33 -4.34 2.88 2.61
C MET A 33 -5.73 3.51 2.73
N ASN A 34 -6.32 3.95 1.61
CA ASN A 34 -7.67 4.51 1.60
C ASN A 34 -8.72 3.49 2.06
N LEU A 35 -8.62 2.24 1.58
CA LEU A 35 -9.52 1.17 1.99
C LEU A 35 -9.42 0.91 3.48
N PHE A 36 -8.22 0.77 4.04
CA PHE A 36 -8.04 0.55 5.47
C PHE A 36 -8.51 1.74 6.30
N ALA A 37 -8.18 2.98 5.90
CA ALA A 37 -8.66 4.19 6.58
C ALA A 37 -10.19 4.21 6.67
N SER A 38 -10.90 3.91 5.57
CA SER A 38 -12.38 3.83 5.57
C SER A 38 -12.94 2.72 6.47
N ARG A 39 -12.19 1.65 6.72
CA ARG A 39 -12.59 0.54 7.61
C ARG A 39 -12.28 0.83 9.07
N PHE A 40 -11.25 1.64 9.34
CA PHE A 40 -10.93 2.13 10.68
C PHE A 40 -11.82 3.29 11.10
N GLU A 41 -12.37 4.03 10.15
CA GLU A 41 -13.36 5.08 10.43
C GLU A 41 -14.61 4.50 11.08
N GLY A 42 -14.90 4.94 12.31
CA GLY A 42 -16.04 4.43 13.09
C GLY A 42 -15.76 3.11 13.82
N LEU A 43 -14.51 2.62 13.85
CA LEU A 43 -14.15 1.44 14.62
C LEU A 43 -14.38 1.64 16.12
N ASP A 44 -14.25 2.88 16.60
CA ASP A 44 -14.60 3.34 17.95
C ASP A 44 -16.10 3.23 18.29
N LYS A 45 -16.96 3.09 17.27
CA LYS A 45 -18.42 2.93 17.42
C LYS A 45 -18.86 1.47 17.47
N VAL A 46 -17.95 0.52 17.23
CA VAL A 46 -18.25 -0.91 17.27
C VAL A 46 -18.39 -1.38 18.72
N LYS A 47 -19.51 -2.03 19.04
CA LYS A 47 -19.76 -2.56 20.38
C LYS A 47 -18.65 -3.52 20.80
N GLY A 48 -17.95 -3.19 21.90
CA GLY A 48 -16.81 -3.97 22.42
C GLY A 48 -15.44 -3.42 22.03
N ILE A 49 -15.36 -2.45 21.11
CA ILE A 49 -14.15 -1.70 20.82
C ILE A 49 -14.19 -0.41 21.64
N GLY A 50 -13.45 -0.40 22.74
CA GLY A 50 -13.29 0.78 23.59
C GLY A 50 -12.00 1.55 23.31
N PRO A 51 -11.76 2.65 24.04
CA PRO A 51 -10.58 3.50 23.86
C PRO A 51 -9.26 2.73 23.98
N LYS A 52 -9.17 1.78 24.92
CA LYS A 52 -7.98 0.93 25.09
C LYS A 52 -7.71 0.03 23.88
N THR A 53 -8.76 -0.53 23.29
CA THR A 53 -8.63 -1.37 22.09
C THR A 53 -8.16 -0.53 20.91
N MET A 54 -8.66 0.70 20.78
CA MET A 54 -8.18 1.63 19.76
C MET A 54 -6.71 2.01 19.94
N GLU A 55 -6.27 2.26 21.17
CA GLU A 55 -4.86 2.50 21.47
C GLU A 55 -3.95 1.33 21.06
N LEU A 56 -4.37 0.10 21.34
CA LEU A 56 -3.63 -1.10 20.95
C LEU A 56 -3.51 -1.23 19.44
N ILE A 57 -4.60 -0.95 18.71
CA ILE A 57 -4.61 -0.97 17.25
C ILE A 57 -3.65 0.08 16.70
N VAL A 58 -3.77 1.33 17.15
CA VAL A 58 -2.90 2.43 16.69
C VAL A 58 -1.43 2.15 17.00
N ASN A 59 -1.11 1.63 18.18
CA ASN A 59 0.26 1.29 18.55
C ASN A 59 0.82 0.09 17.76
N HIS A 60 -0.01 -0.92 17.46
CA HIS A 60 0.42 -2.10 16.71
C HIS A 60 0.72 -1.78 15.24
N PHE A 61 -0.13 -0.97 14.61
CA PHE A 61 0.04 -0.60 13.20
C PHE A 61 1.00 0.59 13.00
N GLY A 62 1.19 1.42 14.04
CA GLY A 62 2.05 2.60 14.02
C GLY A 62 1.26 3.90 13.86
N LYS A 63 1.56 4.87 14.73
CA LYS A 63 0.83 6.16 14.84
C LYS A 63 0.82 6.97 13.54
N GLN A 64 1.93 6.92 12.79
CA GLN A 64 2.15 7.63 11.52
C GLN A 64 1.08 7.34 10.44
N TYR A 65 0.35 6.22 10.54
CA TYR A 65 -0.71 5.88 9.58
C TYR A 65 -2.10 6.39 9.99
N PHE A 66 -2.23 6.94 11.20
CA PHE A 66 -3.48 7.47 11.75
C PHE A 66 -3.42 8.98 12.00
N GLU A 67 -2.27 9.62 11.74
CA GLU A 67 -2.16 11.08 11.75
C GLU A 67 -3.01 11.66 10.60
N LYS A 68 -3.88 12.62 10.91
CA LYS A 68 -4.65 13.33 9.87
C LYS A 68 -3.66 14.05 8.97
N VAL A 69 -3.70 13.71 7.68
CA VAL A 69 -3.11 14.55 6.64
C VAL A 69 -4.00 15.78 6.55
N GLU A 70 -3.54 16.91 7.10
CA GLU A 70 -4.16 18.23 6.91
C GLU A 70 -4.01 18.71 5.46
#